data_AF-A0A1Y2R7N2-F1
#
_entry.id   AF-A0A1Y2R7N2-F1
#
_cell.length_a   1.000
_cell.length_b   1.000
_cell.length_c   1.000
_cell.angle_alpha   90.00
_cell.angle_beta   90.00
_cell.angle_gamma   90.00
#
_symmetry.space_group_name_H-M   'P 1'
#
loop_
_entity.id
_entity.type
_entity.pdbx_description
1 polymer ?
#
loop_
_entity_poly.entity_id
_entity_poly.type
_entity_poly.pdbx_seq_one_letter_code
_entity_poly.pdbx_strand_id
1 'polypeptide(L)'
;MKTGKWLVVLLAVGTVVSVCAEMYRVNVRRVDQDLYKTSEGFFIQTKYCYEYTYGDDAVLRYERYSYDNKLIFDSGTTCEVAKVFR
;
A
#
# COMPACT_ATOMS: atom_id res chain seq x y z
N MET A 1 48.97 36.07 16.85
CA MET A 1 48.32 34.93 16.17
C MET A 1 47.50 34.14 17.18
N LYS A 2 46.16 34.19 17.12
CA LYS A 2 45.29 33.16 17.70
C LYS A 2 44.04 33.04 16.82
N THR A 3 44.06 32.07 15.93
CA THR A 3 42.98 31.74 15.00
C THR A 3 41.87 31.02 15.77
N GLY A 4 40.72 31.69 15.90
CA GLY A 4 39.51 31.10 16.48
C GLY A 4 38.91 30.07 15.54
N LYS A 5 38.95 28.80 15.95
CA LYS A 5 38.44 27.65 15.21
C LYS A 5 36.96 27.48 15.57
N TRP A 6 36.06 27.92 14.70
CA TRP A 6 34.61 27.78 14.88
C TRP A 6 34.20 26.32 14.65
N LEU A 7 33.69 25.67 15.69
CA LEU A 7 33.05 24.36 15.61
C LEU A 7 31.61 24.57 15.12
N VAL A 8 31.35 24.26 13.85
CA VAL A 8 29.99 24.18 13.30
C VAL A 8 29.40 22.84 13.74
N VAL A 9 28.49 22.86 14.71
CA VAL A 9 27.69 21.69 15.10
C VAL A 9 26.49 21.62 14.17
N LEU A 10 26.53 20.70 13.20
CA LEU A 10 25.39 20.35 12.34
C LEU A 10 24.39 19.53 13.15
N LEU A 11 23.36 20.19 13.68
CA LEU A 11 22.16 19.55 14.24
C LEU A 11 21.35 18.94 13.09
N ALA A 12 21.54 17.65 12.83
CA ALA A 12 20.65 16.87 11.96
C ALA A 12 19.31 16.66 12.69
N VAL A 13 18.36 17.57 12.46
CA VAL A 13 16.97 17.40 12.89
C VAL A 13 16.34 16.34 11.99
N GLY A 14 16.34 15.08 12.45
CA GLY A 14 15.66 13.99 11.77
C GLY A 14 14.15 14.18 11.85
N THR A 15 13.49 14.43 10.72
CA THR A 15 12.04 14.43 10.64
C THR A 15 11.53 13.00 10.75
N VAL A 16 10.85 12.69 11.86
CA VAL A 16 10.06 11.47 11.97
C VAL A 16 8.82 11.59 11.09
N VAL A 17 8.86 10.97 9.92
CA VAL A 17 7.65 10.78 9.09
C VAL A 17 6.88 9.60 9.64
N SER A 18 5.71 9.88 10.23
CA SER A 18 4.75 8.85 10.64
C SER A 18 4.07 8.31 9.40
N VAL A 19 4.36 7.06 9.06
CA VAL A 19 3.71 6.35 7.95
C VAL A 19 2.49 5.62 8.53
N CYS A 20 1.29 6.15 8.30
CA CYS A 20 0.04 5.44 8.59
C CYS A 20 -0.35 4.64 7.35
N ALA A 21 -0.44 3.31 7.47
CA ALA A 21 -0.96 2.47 6.40
C ALA A 21 -2.47 2.74 6.26
N GLU A 22 -2.87 3.23 5.08
CA GLU A 22 -4.27 3.54 4.78
C GLU A 22 -5.04 2.24 4.45
N MET A 23 -6.25 2.14 5.00
CA MET A 23 -7.17 1.00 4.85
C MET A 23 -8.43 1.47 4.14
N TYR A 24 -8.77 0.82 3.03
CA TYR A 24 -9.90 1.17 2.18
C TYR A 24 -10.86 -0.01 2.09
N ARG A 25 -12.14 0.19 2.41
CA ARG A 25 -13.18 -0.78 2.06
C ARG A 25 -13.49 -0.61 0.56
N VAL A 26 -13.37 -1.68 -0.19
CA VAL A 26 -13.57 -1.71 -1.64
C VAL A 26 -14.50 -2.84 -2.00
N ASN A 27 -15.36 -2.62 -3.00
CA ASN A 27 -16.13 -3.68 -3.60
C ASN A 27 -15.41 -4.15 -4.86
N VAL A 28 -15.02 -5.42 -4.92
CA VAL A 28 -14.12 -5.96 -5.94
C VAL A 28 -14.71 -7.18 -6.63
N ARG A 29 -14.39 -7.33 -7.92
CA ARG A 29 -14.65 -8.55 -8.68
C ARG A 29 -13.38 -9.00 -9.40
N ARG A 30 -13.20 -10.31 -9.54
CA ARG A 30 -12.09 -10.86 -10.32
C ARG A 30 -12.39 -10.66 -11.81
N VAL A 31 -11.40 -10.17 -12.56
CA VAL A 31 -11.52 -9.91 -14.00
C VAL A 31 -10.49 -10.66 -14.83
N ASP A 32 -9.36 -11.05 -14.23
CA ASP A 32 -8.35 -11.91 -14.82
C ASP A 32 -7.57 -12.64 -13.72
N GLN A 33 -6.62 -13.48 -14.11
CA GLN A 33 -5.60 -14.02 -13.24
C GLN A 33 -4.87 -12.91 -12.49
N ASP A 34 -4.90 -12.96 -11.16
CA ASP A 34 -4.27 -11.97 -10.28
C ASP A 34 -4.77 -10.53 -10.47
N LEU A 35 -5.94 -10.32 -11.08
CA LEU A 35 -6.45 -9.00 -11.39
C LEU A 35 -7.90 -8.84 -10.93
N TYR A 36 -8.10 -7.84 -10.08
CA TYR A 36 -9.39 -7.47 -9.52
C TYR A 36 -9.74 -6.06 -9.95
N LYS A 37 -11.03 -5.81 -10.21
CA LYS A 37 -11.54 -4.48 -10.54
C LYS A 37 -12.46 -4.01 -9.42
N THR A 38 -12.26 -2.79 -8.95
CA THR A 38 -13.15 -2.14 -7.98
C THR A 38 -14.37 -1.56 -8.69
N SER A 39 -15.47 -1.38 -7.96
CA SER A 39 -16.68 -0.73 -8.46
C SER A 39 -16.45 0.74 -8.88
N GLU A 40 -15.46 1.41 -8.30
CA GLU A 40 -15.02 2.77 -8.65
C GLU A 40 -14.13 2.81 -9.91
N GLY A 41 -13.79 1.64 -10.46
CA GLY A 41 -13.07 1.51 -11.73
C GLY A 41 -11.56 1.43 -11.60
N PHE A 42 -11.01 1.17 -10.41
CA PHE A 42 -9.59 0.88 -10.25
C PHE A 42 -9.30 -0.61 -10.48
N PHE A 43 -8.07 -0.91 -10.87
CA PHE A 43 -7.54 -2.25 -10.98
C PHE A 43 -6.53 -2.51 -9.87
N ILE A 44 -6.66 -3.66 -9.21
CA ILE A 44 -5.76 -4.14 -8.17
C ILE A 44 -5.11 -5.41 -8.73
N GLN A 45 -3.80 -5.34 -9.02
CA GLN A 45 -3.03 -6.51 -9.39
C GLN A 45 -2.41 -7.13 -8.15
N THR A 46 -2.69 -8.40 -7.90
CA THR A 46 -2.15 -9.20 -6.81
C THR A 46 -0.95 -10.04 -7.25
N LYS A 47 -0.30 -10.74 -6.33
CA LYS A 47 0.67 -11.80 -6.63
C LYS A 47 0.07 -13.17 -6.29
N TYR A 48 -0.14 -14.01 -7.30
CA TYR A 48 -0.55 -15.41 -7.15
C TYR A 48 -1.79 -15.63 -6.26
N CYS A 49 -2.82 -14.80 -6.42
CA CYS A 49 -4.08 -14.81 -5.69
C CYS A 49 -5.20 -15.40 -6.54
N TYR A 50 -5.91 -16.39 -5.99
CA TYR A 50 -6.96 -17.14 -6.68
C TYR A 50 -8.35 -16.98 -6.05
N GLU A 51 -8.57 -15.94 -5.24
CA GLU A 51 -9.89 -15.71 -4.64
C GLU A 51 -10.92 -15.37 -5.74
N TYR A 52 -11.99 -16.16 -5.82
CA TYR A 52 -13.07 -15.90 -6.75
C TYR A 52 -14.10 -14.99 -6.10
N THR A 53 -14.21 -13.78 -6.62
CA THR A 53 -15.21 -12.80 -6.19
C THR A 53 -15.91 -12.18 -7.40
N TYR A 54 -17.21 -11.90 -7.25
CA TYR A 54 -18.07 -11.35 -8.31
C TYR A 54 -18.63 -9.96 -7.98
N GLY A 55 -18.05 -9.28 -6.99
CA GLY A 55 -18.53 -7.99 -6.48
C GLY A 55 -18.70 -8.02 -4.97
N ASP A 56 -17.75 -8.63 -4.27
CA ASP A 56 -17.80 -8.76 -2.81
C ASP A 56 -16.97 -7.64 -2.16
N ASP A 57 -17.28 -7.36 -0.90
CA ASP A 57 -16.50 -6.43 -0.10
C ASP A 57 -15.14 -7.02 0.28
N ALA A 58 -14.14 -6.15 0.28
CA ALA A 58 -12.78 -6.45 0.73
C ALA A 58 -12.15 -5.20 1.36
N VAL A 59 -11.06 -5.41 2.08
CA VAL A 59 -10.20 -4.34 2.62
C VAL A 59 -8.91 -4.29 1.83
N LEU A 60 -8.67 -3.17 1.17
CA LEU A 60 -7.39 -2.85 0.55
C LEU A 60 -6.55 -2.05 1.54
N ARG A 61 -5.44 -2.65 1.99
CA ARG A 61 -4.34 -1.94 2.67
C ARG A 61 -3.31 -1.56 1.62
N TYR A 62 -3.18 -0.26 1.34
CA TYR A 62 -2.30 0.20 0.27
C TYR A 62 -1.53 1.45 0.63
N GLU A 63 -0.23 1.38 0.39
CA GLU A 63 0.69 2.50 0.48
C GLU A 63 1.71 2.38 -0.66
N ARG A 64 1.93 3.49 -1.38
CA ARG A 64 2.69 3.52 -2.64
C ARG A 64 4.09 2.92 -2.55
N TYR A 65 4.77 3.06 -1.42
CA TYR A 65 6.15 2.62 -1.22
C TYR A 65 6.29 1.46 -0.23
N SER A 66 5.17 0.85 0.16
CA SER A 66 5.16 -0.29 1.07
C SER A 66 5.29 -1.60 0.31
N TYR A 67 6.02 -2.55 0.90
CA TYR A 67 6.12 -3.94 0.45
C TYR A 67 5.02 -4.84 1.03
N ASP A 68 4.20 -4.30 1.94
CA ASP A 68 3.20 -5.05 2.72
C ASP A 68 1.76 -4.63 2.34
N ASN A 69 1.55 -4.32 1.05
CA ASN A 69 0.24 -4.01 0.51
C ASN A 69 -0.60 -5.28 0.38
N LYS A 70 -1.86 -5.23 0.82
CA LYS A 70 -2.73 -6.41 0.90
C LYS A 70 -4.15 -6.11 0.45
N LEU A 71 -4.77 -7.11 -0.16
CA LEU A 71 -6.20 -7.19 -0.38
C LEU A 71 -6.74 -8.33 0.49
N ILE A 72 -7.66 -8.00 1.41
CA ILE A 72 -8.18 -8.91 2.43
C ILE A 72 -9.67 -9.09 2.16
N PHE A 73 -10.09 -10.30 1.83
CA PHE A 73 -11.48 -10.63 1.55
C PHE A 73 -12.23 -11.01 2.83
N ASP A 74 -13.56 -10.90 2.82
CA ASP A 74 -14.41 -11.31 3.95
C ASP A 74 -14.29 -12.81 4.29
N SER A 75 -13.88 -13.64 3.34
CA SER A 75 -13.53 -15.05 3.56
C SER A 75 -12.31 -15.24 4.48
N GLY A 76 -11.53 -14.18 4.71
CA GLY A 76 -10.25 -14.21 5.40
C GLY A 76 -9.06 -14.41 4.45
N THR A 77 -9.30 -14.74 3.18
CA THR A 77 -8.22 -14.83 2.18
C THR A 77 -7.51 -13.48 2.09
N THR A 78 -6.18 -13.51 2.17
CA THR A 78 -5.34 -12.31 2.10
C THR A 78 -4.33 -12.46 0.98
N CYS A 79 -4.31 -11.48 0.09
CA CYS A 79 -3.46 -11.49 -1.09
C CYS A 79 -2.52 -10.30 -1.12
N GLU A 80 -1.25 -10.54 -1.47
CA GLU A 80 -0.29 -9.47 -1.68
C GLU A 80 -0.67 -8.65 -2.92
N VAL A 81 -0.59 -7.32 -2.80
CA VAL A 81 -0.88 -6.38 -3.89
C VAL A 81 0.43 -5.90 -4.52
N ALA A 82 0.58 -6.12 -5.81
CA ALA A 82 1.72 -5.65 -6.60
C ALA A 82 1.55 -4.19 -7.03
N LYS A 83 0.36 -3.81 -7.51
CA LYS A 83 0.05 -2.43 -7.90
C LYS A 83 -1.44 -2.15 -7.93
N VAL A 84 -1.78 -0.86 -7.80
CA VAL A 84 -3.13 -0.32 -8.01
C VAL A 84 -3.04 0.73 -9.11
N PHE A 85 -3.93 0.67 -10.10
CA PHE A 85 -3.94 1.58 -11.25
C PHE A 85 -5.37 1.79 -11.78
N ARG A 86 -5.53 2.69 -12.76
CA ARG A 86 -6.80 3.00 -13.42
C ARG A 86 -6.76 2.57 -14.88
#